data_AF-A0A0A3XKS0-F1
#
_entry.id   AF-A0A0A3XKS0-F1
#
_cell.length_a   1.000
_cell.length_b   1.000
_cell.length_c   1.000
_cell.angle_alpha   90.00
_cell.angle_beta   90.00
_cell.angle_gamma   90.00
#
_symmetry.space_group_name_H-M   'P 1'
#
loop_
_entity.id
_entity.type
_entity.pdbx_description
1 polymer ?
#
loop_
_entity_poly.entity_id
_entity_poly.type
_entity_poly.pdbx_seq_one_letter_code
_entity_poly.pdbx_strand_id
1 'polypeptide(L)'
;MKEIRDNTPSNTKFGHLARHQFDLHDPAEVAEMIRVWKCYGDRPDITKKVRNWGVLMALSSPSLPEPVRRQFEAKILAGNNVTAKSIADKAATRKTG
;
A
#
# COMPACT_ATOMS: atom_id res chain seq x y z
N MET A 1 9.65 -15.65 -11.74
CA MET A 1 8.73 -14.59 -12.24
C MET A 1 8.64 -14.56 -13.76
N LYS A 2 9.75 -14.45 -14.51
CA LYS A 2 9.75 -14.39 -15.98
C LYS A 2 9.11 -15.63 -16.63
N GLU A 3 9.50 -16.83 -16.19
CA GLU A 3 8.99 -18.10 -16.72
C GLU A 3 7.48 -18.31 -16.56
N ILE A 4 6.86 -17.82 -15.48
CA ILE A 4 5.40 -18.00 -15.28
C ILE A 4 4.60 -17.02 -16.12
N ARG A 5 5.14 -15.81 -16.33
CA ARG A 5 4.52 -14.79 -17.19
C ARG A 5 4.57 -15.22 -18.65
N ASP A 6 5.72 -15.72 -19.08
CA ASP A 6 5.95 -16.13 -20.47
C ASP A 6 5.08 -17.36 -20.84
N ASN A 7 4.76 -18.23 -19.87
CA ASN A 7 3.94 -19.43 -20.08
C ASN A 7 2.44 -19.26 -19.75
N THR A 8 1.99 -18.07 -19.33
CA THR A 8 0.58 -17.87 -18.92
C THR A 8 -0.05 -16.66 -19.62
N PRO A 9 -0.70 -16.85 -20.78
CA PRO A 9 -1.27 -15.75 -21.56
C PRO A 9 -2.51 -15.09 -20.90
N SER A 10 -3.06 -15.69 -19.84
CA SER A 10 -4.18 -15.12 -19.07
C SER A 10 -3.67 -14.50 -17.78
N ASN A 11 -3.88 -13.19 -17.60
CA ASN A 11 -3.55 -12.47 -16.37
C ASN A 11 -4.21 -13.09 -15.13
N THR A 12 -5.41 -13.66 -15.27
CA THR A 12 -6.13 -14.34 -14.18
C THR A 12 -5.41 -15.62 -13.77
N LYS A 13 -5.01 -16.46 -14.74
CA LYS A 13 -4.26 -17.69 -14.46
C LYS A 13 -2.87 -17.37 -13.90
N PHE A 14 -2.20 -16.35 -14.44
CA PHE A 14 -0.91 -15.88 -13.93
C PHE A 14 -1.02 -15.44 -12.47
N GLY A 15 -2.03 -14.61 -12.15
CA GLY A 15 -2.27 -14.15 -10.79
C GLY A 15 -2.65 -15.28 -9.82
N HIS A 16 -3.31 -16.34 -10.29
CA HIS A 16 -3.57 -17.53 -9.47
C HIS A 16 -2.29 -18.34 -9.21
N LEU A 17 -1.49 -18.62 -10.23
CA LEU A 17 -0.25 -19.37 -10.11
C LEU A 17 0.80 -18.65 -9.26
N ALA A 18 0.98 -17.34 -9.47
CA ALA A 18 1.89 -16.53 -8.67
C ALA A 18 1.47 -16.53 -7.19
N ARG A 19 0.18 -16.40 -6.90
CA ARG A 19 -0.32 -16.46 -5.52
C ARG A 19 -0.06 -17.81 -4.87
N HIS A 20 -0.34 -18.91 -5.58
CA HIS A 20 -0.06 -20.26 -5.06
C HIS A 20 1.44 -20.50 -4.86
N GLN A 21 2.31 -20.00 -5.75
CA GLN A 21 3.75 -20.17 -5.61
C GLN A 21 4.32 -19.44 -4.39
N PHE A 22 3.78 -18.26 -4.06
CA PHE A 22 4.24 -17.43 -2.96
C PHE A 22 3.39 -17.54 -1.69
N ASP A 23 2.50 -18.54 -1.61
CA ASP A 23 1.60 -18.77 -0.47
C ASP A 23 0.70 -17.57 -0.12
N LEU A 24 0.30 -16.80 -1.14
CA LEU A 24 -0.50 -15.59 -1.00
C LEU A 24 -1.98 -15.92 -1.15
N HIS A 25 -2.62 -16.30 -0.06
CA HIS A 25 -4.00 -16.80 -0.07
C HIS A 25 -5.05 -15.70 -0.24
N ASP A 26 -4.82 -14.49 0.29
CA ASP A 26 -5.79 -13.39 0.22
C ASP A 26 -5.48 -12.44 -0.96
N PRO A 27 -6.32 -12.43 -2.03
CA PRO A 27 -6.16 -11.49 -3.14
C PRO A 27 -6.24 -10.02 -2.72
N ALA A 28 -6.99 -9.70 -1.66
CA ALA A 28 -7.12 -8.33 -1.16
C ALA A 28 -5.80 -7.86 -0.55
N GLU A 29 -5.18 -8.70 0.29
CA GLU A 29 -3.86 -8.44 0.87
C GLU A 29 -2.80 -8.25 -0.22
N VAL A 30 -2.78 -9.09 -1.26
CA VAL A 30 -1.85 -8.93 -2.39
C VAL A 30 -2.06 -7.60 -3.11
N ALA A 31 -3.32 -7.21 -3.34
CA ALA A 31 -3.63 -5.92 -3.97
C ALA A 31 -3.21 -4.73 -3.08
N GLU A 32 -3.25 -4.87 -1.75
CA GLU A 32 -2.74 -3.87 -0.81
C GLU A 32 -1.21 -3.80 -0.84
N MET A 33 -0.51 -4.93 -0.83
CA MET A 33 0.95 -4.97 -0.94
C MET A 33 1.45 -4.33 -2.24
N ILE A 34 0.80 -4.63 -3.37
CA ILE A 34 1.14 -4.03 -4.67
C ILE A 34 0.94 -2.51 -4.63
N ARG A 35 -0.12 -2.02 -3.98
CA ARG A 35 -0.37 -0.57 -3.83
C ARG A 35 0.71 0.09 -2.98
N VAL A 36 1.04 -0.49 -1.83
CA VAL A 36 2.13 0.00 -0.99
C VAL A 36 3.45 0.04 -1.75
N TRP A 37 3.79 -1.04 -2.46
CA TRP A 37 5.02 -1.11 -3.26
C TRP A 37 5.06 -0.06 -4.37
N LYS A 38 3.96 0.16 -5.09
CA LYS A 38 3.87 1.22 -6.11
C LYS A 38 4.04 2.62 -5.53
N CYS A 39 3.55 2.87 -4.32
CA CYS A 39 3.65 4.20 -3.70
C CYS A 39 5.00 4.45 -3.01
N TYR A 40 5.57 3.42 -2.37
CA TYR A 40 6.67 3.58 -1.41
C TYR A 40 7.84 2.62 -1.63
N GLY A 41 7.81 1.76 -2.66
CA GLY A 41 8.89 0.83 -2.97
C GLY A 41 10.24 1.53 -3.16
N ASP A 42 10.21 2.71 -3.79
CA ASP A 42 11.39 3.54 -4.02
C ASP A 42 11.55 4.69 -3.00
N ARG A 43 10.83 4.63 -1.86
CA ARG A 43 10.82 5.68 -0.82
C ARG A 43 11.34 5.16 0.53
N PRO A 44 12.63 4.77 0.61
CA PRO A 44 13.22 4.32 1.87
C PRO A 44 13.24 5.39 2.96
N ASP A 45 13.19 6.67 2.58
CA ASP A 45 13.04 7.82 3.48
C ASP A 45 11.74 7.79 4.28
N ILE A 46 10.68 7.18 3.73
CA ILE A 46 9.40 6.96 4.41
C ILE A 46 9.35 5.57 5.05
N THR A 47 9.63 4.50 4.29
CA THR A 47 9.44 3.13 4.78
C THR A 47 10.29 2.80 6.00
N LYS A 48 11.49 3.37 6.12
CA LYS A 48 12.36 3.20 7.31
C LYS A 48 11.90 3.99 8.54
N LYS A 49 11.10 5.05 8.36
CA LYS A 49 10.63 5.92 9.45
C LYS A 49 9.25 5.52 9.97
N VAL A 50 8.48 4.81 9.15
CA VAL A 50 7.17 4.30 9.54
C VAL A 50 7.33 3.17 10.57
N ARG A 51 6.56 3.23 11.66
CA ARG A 51 6.63 2.25 12.75
C ARG A 51 5.90 0.94 12.48
N ASN A 52 4.88 0.93 11.62
CA ASN A 52 4.11 -0.27 11.33
C ASN A 52 3.61 -0.31 9.87
N TRP A 53 3.38 -1.53 9.39
CA TRP A 53 2.87 -1.77 8.04
C TRP A 53 1.51 -1.10 7.78
N GLY A 54 0.63 -1.06 8.80
CA GLY A 54 -0.69 -0.46 8.71
C GLY A 54 -0.70 1.02 8.31
N VAL A 55 0.33 1.79 8.68
CA VAL A 55 0.48 3.18 8.25
C VAL A 55 0.75 3.27 6.75
N LEU A 56 1.63 2.40 6.21
CA LEU A 56 1.88 2.36 4.77
C LEU A 56 0.61 1.97 3.99
N MET A 57 -0.14 0.98 4.49
CA MET A 57 -1.42 0.60 3.91
C MET A 57 -2.40 1.79 3.88
N ALA A 58 -2.58 2.47 5.02
CA ALA A 58 -3.48 3.62 5.12
C ALA A 58 -3.06 4.78 4.21
N LEU A 59 -1.76 5.07 4.10
CA LEU A 59 -1.22 6.10 3.19
C LEU A 59 -1.41 5.75 1.71
N SER A 60 -1.28 4.47 1.36
CA SER A 60 -1.46 3.98 -0.01
C SER A 60 -2.93 3.80 -0.42
N SER A 61 -3.87 4.03 0.50
CA SER A 61 -5.29 3.87 0.23
C SER A 61 -5.78 4.85 -0.85
N PRO A 62 -6.52 4.40 -1.87
CA PRO A 62 -7.11 5.28 -2.87
C PRO A 62 -8.18 6.21 -2.28
N SER A 63 -8.70 5.90 -1.08
CA SER A 63 -9.64 6.78 -0.38
C SER A 63 -8.97 7.98 0.30
N LEU A 64 -7.63 8.01 0.38
CA LEU A 64 -6.88 9.10 0.97
C LEU A 64 -6.48 10.11 -0.12
N PRO A 65 -6.97 11.37 -0.07
CA PRO A 65 -6.60 12.37 -1.06
C PRO A 65 -5.09 12.63 -1.07
N GLU A 66 -4.52 12.83 -2.25
CA GLU A 66 -3.09 13.06 -2.40
C GLU A 66 -2.55 14.22 -1.55
N PRO A 67 -3.21 15.41 -1.47
CA PRO A 67 -2.72 16.49 -0.62
C PRO A 67 -2.65 16.10 0.86
N VAL A 68 -3.61 15.32 1.34
CA VAL A 68 -3.66 14.84 2.73
C VAL A 68 -2.56 13.80 2.97
N ARG A 69 -2.37 12.87 2.01
CA ARG A 69 -1.27 11.90 2.04
C ARG A 69 0.09 12.60 2.17
N ARG A 70 0.36 13.60 1.33
CA ARG A 70 1.62 14.39 1.37
C ARG A 70 1.85 15.07 2.72
N GLN A 71 0.80 15.55 3.39
CA GLN A 71 0.94 16.13 4.74
C GLN A 71 1.38 15.08 5.77
N PHE A 72 0.87 13.86 5.71
CA PHE A 72 1.31 12.78 6.59
C PHE A 72 2.73 12.31 6.25
N GLU A 73 3.08 12.23 4.98
CA GLU A 73 4.45 11.94 4.54
C GLU A 73 5.45 12.97 5.09
N ALA A 74 5.12 14.26 5.00
CA ALA A 74 5.94 15.33 5.56
C ALA A 74 6.10 15.18 7.09
N LYS A 75 5.03 14.82 7.81
CA LYS A 75 5.09 14.54 9.25
C LYS A 75 6.04 13.38 9.57
N ILE A 76 5.96 12.28 8.82
CA ILE A 76 6.84 11.12 8.97
C ILE A 76 8.30 11.53 8.71
N LEU A 77 8.55 12.31 7.67
CA LEU A 77 9.90 12.79 7.35
C LEU A 77 10.47 13.68 8.45
N ALA A 78 9.64 14.51 9.07
CA ALA A 78 9.99 15.32 10.24
C ALA A 78 10.14 14.51 11.54
N GLY A 79 9.93 13.19 11.53
CA GLY A 79 10.06 12.32 12.70
C GLY A 79 8.84 12.32 13.62
N ASN A 80 7.73 12.94 13.20
CA ASN A 80 6.50 12.92 13.97
C ASN A 80 5.86 11.53 13.95
N ASN A 81 5.19 11.18 15.05
CA ASN A 81 4.42 9.95 15.12
C ASN A 81 3.13 10.07 14.28
N VAL A 82 2.97 9.16 13.32
CA VAL A 82 1.77 9.03 12.48
C VAL A 82 1.21 7.64 12.64
N THR A 83 -0.09 7.54 12.88
CA THR A 83 -0.80 6.26 13.09
C THR A 83 -1.80 6.02 11.99
N ALA A 84 -2.06 4.74 11.68
CA ALA A 84 -3.08 4.36 10.70
C ALA A 84 -4.47 4.92 11.06
N LYS A 85 -4.81 4.94 12.35
CA LYS A 85 -6.04 5.55 12.86
C LYS A 85 -6.14 7.04 12.51
N SER A 86 -5.09 7.82 12.77
CA SER A 86 -5.10 9.25 12.45
C SER A 86 -5.28 9.56 10.95
N ILE A 87 -4.80 8.66 10.09
CA ILE A 87 -4.97 8.75 8.63
C ILE A 87 -6.42 8.39 8.25
N ALA A 88 -6.95 7.31 8.82
CA ALA A 88 -8.32 6.85 8.59
C ALA A 88 -9.36 7.90 9.00
N ASP A 89 -9.17 8.54 10.16
CA ASP A 89 -10.06 9.60 10.65
C ASP A 89 -10.13 10.76 9.64
N LYS A 90 -8.99 11.17 9.06
CA LYS A 90 -8.94 12.21 8.02
C LYS A 90 -9.60 11.78 6.72
N ALA A 91 -9.46 10.53 6.31
CA ALA A 91 -10.16 10.00 5.13
C ALA A 91 -11.69 9.97 5.34
N ALA A 92 -12.15 9.68 6.57
CA ALA A 92 -13.56 9.61 6.91
C ALA A 92 -14.24 11.00 6.98
N THR A 93 -13.56 12.01 7.52
CA THR A 93 -14.11 13.37 7.69
C THR A 93 -14.59 14.05 6.41
N ARG A 94 -14.23 13.54 5.23
CA ARG A 94 -14.68 14.09 3.94
C ARG A 94 -15.89 13.36 3.34
N LYS A 95 -16.27 12.17 3.83
CA LYS A 95 -17.45 11.46 3.30
C LYS A 95 -18.79 12.11 3.73
N THR A 96 -18.74 13.06 4.65
CA THR A 96 -19.92 13.66 5.29
C THR A 96 -20.08 15.16 4.99
N GLY A 97 -19.38 15.69 3.99
CA GLY A 97 -19.42 17.10 3.59
C GLY A 97 -19.52 17.30 2.10
#